data_AF-A0A9P6XQN4-F1
#
_entry.id   AF-A0A9P6XQN4-F1
#
_cell.length_a   1.000
_cell.length_b   1.000
_cell.length_c   1.000
_cell.angle_alpha   90.00
_cell.angle_beta   90.00
_cell.angle_gamma   90.00
#
_symmetry.space_group_name_H-M   'P 1'
#
loop_
_entity.id
_entity.type
_entity.pdbx_description
1 polymer ?
#
loop_
_entity_poly.entity_id
_entity_poly.type
_entity_poly.pdbx_seq_one_letter_code
_entity_poly.pdbx_strand_id
1 'polypeptide(L)' 'MAPGETVLRYVTASPKLTVSGPAEVIAFDGRGRRRASADQQILLEPDVCSKDALHKRTLTVNASGQIRSTKEACP' A
#
# COMPACT_ATOMS: atom_id res chain seq x y z
N MET A 1 -18.76 11.88 -15.63
CA MET A 1 -17.38 11.75 -15.11
C MET A 1 -16.44 11.92 -16.30
N ALA A 2 -15.70 13.03 -16.36
CA ALA A 2 -14.88 13.36 -17.52
C ALA A 2 -13.53 12.60 -17.46
N PRO A 3 -12.94 12.24 -18.61
CA PRO A 3 -11.58 11.70 -18.63
C PRO A 3 -10.58 12.76 -18.12
N GLY A 4 -9.80 12.43 -17.09
CA GLY A 4 -8.71 13.28 -16.57
C GLY A 4 -8.89 13.87 -15.17
N GLU A 5 -10.01 13.62 -14.49
CA GLU A 5 -10.22 14.08 -13.12
C GLU A 5 -9.35 13.28 -12.13
N THR A 6 -8.76 13.94 -11.12
CA THR A 6 -8.04 13.25 -10.04
C THR A 6 -9.04 12.46 -9.19
N VAL A 7 -9.27 11.20 -9.54
CA VAL A 7 -10.20 10.33 -8.81
C VAL A 7 -9.47 9.70 -7.63
N LEU A 8 -9.90 10.01 -6.41
CA LEU A 8 -9.63 9.15 -5.26
C LEU A 8 -10.51 7.91 -5.38
N ARG A 9 -9.90 6.74 -5.62
CA ARG A 9 -10.61 5.47 -5.59
C ARG A 9 -10.39 4.81 -4.23
N TYR A 10 -11.47 4.69 -3.48
CA TYR A 10 -11.50 3.84 -2.30
C TYR A 10 -12.02 2.45 -2.68
N VAL A 11 -11.33 1.42 -2.23
CA VAL A 11 -11.77 0.03 -2.34
C VAL A 11 -11.60 -0.59 -0.97
N THR A 12 -12.69 -1.13 -0.42
CA THR A 12 -12.64 -1.89 0.81
C THR A 12 -11.78 -3.14 0.60
N ALA A 13 -10.80 -3.37 1.47
CA ALA A 13 -9.99 -4.58 1.44
C ALA A 13 -10.87 -5.83 1.65
N SER A 14 -10.47 -6.95 1.05
CA SER A 14 -11.09 -8.26 1.34
C SER A 14 -11.01 -8.54 2.84
N PRO A 15 -12.06 -9.10 3.48
CA PRO A 15 -11.99 -9.51 4.88
C PRO A 15 -10.95 -10.61 5.14
N LYS A 16 -10.49 -11.30 4.09
CA LYS A 16 -9.39 -12.29 4.15
C LYS A 16 -8.00 -11.68 3.95
N LEU A 17 -7.86 -10.36 4.13
CA LEU A 17 -6.61 -9.63 3.96
C LEU A 17 -6.32 -8.83 5.23
N THR A 18 -5.19 -9.12 5.85
CA THR A 18 -4.60 -8.32 6.92
C THR A 18 -3.75 -7.22 6.29
N VAL A 19 -3.95 -5.98 6.75
CA VAL A 19 -3.18 -4.81 6.31
C VAL A 19 -2.51 -4.18 7.52
N SER A 20 -1.19 -4.05 7.48
CA SER A 20 -0.44 -3.27 8.46
C SER A 20 0.33 -2.14 7.76
N GLY A 21 0.36 -0.99 8.41
CA GLY A 21 0.93 0.24 7.85
C GLY A 21 2.04 0.81 8.73
N PRO A 22 2.70 1.87 8.25
CA PRO A 22 3.64 2.61 9.06
C PRO A 22 2.93 3.29 10.25
N ALA A 23 3.67 3.55 11.34
CA ALA A 23 3.12 4.31 12.48
C ALA A 23 2.70 5.74 12.08
N GLU A 24 3.50 6.37 11.22
CA GLU A 24 3.23 7.70 10.68
C GLU A 24 2.32 7.63 9.45
N VAL A 25 1.37 8.56 9.33
CA VAL A 25 0.46 8.60 8.17
C VAL A 25 1.19 8.87 6.87
N ILE A 26 0.76 8.21 5.79
CA ILE A 26 1.24 8.49 4.44
C ILE A 26 0.56 9.78 3.95
N ALA A 27 1.18 10.93 4.22
CA ALA A 27 0.65 12.25 3.89
C ALA A 27 1.33 12.91 2.69
N PHE A 28 0.56 13.79 2.03
CA PHE A 28 0.99 14.62 0.89
C PHE A 28 0.73 16.10 1.20
N ASP A 29 1.49 17.02 0.58
CA ASP A 29 1.20 18.45 0.58
C ASP A 29 0.21 18.81 -0.56
N GLY A 30 -0.23 20.07 -0.63
CA GLY A 30 -1.17 20.55 -1.66
C GLY A 30 -0.62 20.50 -3.10
N ARG A 31 0.66 20.14 -3.29
CA ARG A 31 1.29 19.91 -4.61
C ARG A 31 1.46 18.42 -4.91
N GLY A 32 0.91 17.54 -4.07
CA GLY A 32 1.04 16.10 -4.22
C GLY A 32 2.41 15.54 -3.86
N ARG A 33 3.26 16.30 -3.15
CA ARG A 33 4.58 15.82 -2.70
C ARG A 33 4.46 15.14 -1.35
N ARG A 34 5.18 14.04 -1.13
CA ARG A 34 5.18 13.35 0.16
C ARG A 34 5.75 14.25 1.25
N ARG A 35 5.16 14.18 2.43
CA ARG A 35 5.66 14.89 3.61
C ARG A 35 6.85 14.18 4.27
N ALA A 36 6.82 12.85 4.31
CA ALA A 36 7.94 12.06 4.80
C ALA A 36 9.02 11.94 3.71
N SER A 37 10.28 12.16 4.10
CA SER A 37 11.44 11.99 3.22
C SER A 37 11.86 10.52 3.07
N ALA A 38 11.61 9.71 4.10
CA ALA A 38 11.88 8.28 4.08
C ALA A 38 10.74 7.49 3.42
N ASP A 39 11.11 6.37 2.80
CA ASP A 39 10.17 5.38 2.29
C ASP A 39 9.28 4.85 3.43
N GLN A 40 7.99 4.69 3.16
CA GLN A 40 7.05 4.08 4.09
C GLN A 40 6.50 2.80 3.48
N GLN A 41 6.27 1.77 4.31
CA GLN A 41 5.84 0.45 3.86
C GLN A 41 4.45 0.10 4.38
N ILE A 42 3.64 -0.47 3.49
CA ILE A 42 2.38 -1.13 3.83
C ILE A 42 2.56 -2.61 3.55
N LEU A 43 2.28 -3.46 4.53
CA LEU A 43 2.26 -4.90 4.37
C LEU A 43 0.82 -5.37 4.13
N LEU A 44 0.67 -6.18 3.10
CA LEU A 44 -0.57 -6.87 2.76
C LEU A 44 -0.32 -8.37 2.91
N GLU A 45 -1.07 -9.02 3.79
CA GLU A 45 -0.94 -10.45 4.05
C GLU A 45 -2.31 -11.11 4.01
N PRO A 46 -2.47 -12.30 3.43
CA PRO A 46 -3.70 -13.07 3.62
C PRO A 46 -3.95 -13.35 5.11
N ASP A 47 -5.21 -13.47 5.51
CA ASP A 47 -5.59 -13.87 6.87
C ASP A 47 -5.01 -15.23 7.29
N VAL A 48 -4.80 -16.12 6.31
CA VAL A 48 -4.06 -17.38 6.46
C VAL A 48 -2.82 -17.36 5.55
N CYS A 49 -1.64 -17.21 6.13
CA CYS A 49 -0.36 -17.16 5.42
C CYS A 49 0.46 -18.42 5.70
N SER A 50 0.33 -19.42 4.83
CA SER A 50 1.06 -20.70 4.85
C SER A 50 1.75 -20.98 3.51
N LYS A 51 2.61 -21.99 3.43
CA LYS A 51 3.34 -22.39 2.22
C LYS A 51 2.50 -22.51 0.94
N ASP A 52 1.23 -22.91 1.06
CA ASP A 52 0.29 -23.06 -0.07
C ASP A 52 -0.67 -21.87 -0.24
N ALA A 53 -0.54 -20.84 0.61
CA ALA A 53 -1.39 -19.66 0.59
C ALA A 53 -1.04 -18.69 -0.55
N LEU A 54 -1.91 -17.69 -0.71
CA LEU A 54 -1.61 -16.53 -1.55
C LEU A 54 -0.36 -15.81 -1.02
N HIS A 55 0.37 -15.16 -1.93
CA HIS A 55 1.60 -14.47 -1.55
C HIS A 55 1.28 -13.18 -0.79
N LYS A 56 2.09 -12.88 0.24
CA LYS A 56 2.09 -11.57 0.88
C LYS A 56 2.77 -10.53 -0.01
N ARG A 57 2.48 -9.25 0.24
CA ARG A 57 3.05 -8.13 -0.52
C ARG A 57 3.50 -7.00 0.39
N THR A 58 4.67 -6.48 0.09
CA THR A 58 5.17 -5.22 0.66
C THR A 58 4.98 -4.12 -0.38
N LEU A 59 4.21 -3.09 -0.05
CA LEU A 59 4.06 -1.87 -0.84
C LEU A 59 4.96 -0.80 -0.26
N THR A 60 5.97 -0.38 -1.01
CA THR A 60 6.84 0.73 -0.61
C THR A 60 6.38 2.00 -1.31
N VAL A 61 6.03 3.02 -0.51
CA VAL A 61 5.74 4.38 -0.98
C VAL A 61 6.98 5.22 -0.79
N ASN A 62 7.61 5.62 -1.90
CA ASN A 62 8.82 6.42 -1.84
C ASN A 62 8.53 7.92 -1.61
N ALA A 63 9.59 8.73 -1.54
CA ALA A 63 9.50 10.18 -1.36
C ALA A 63 8.77 10.94 -2.48
N SER A 64 8.65 10.38 -3.69
CA SER A 64 7.86 10.99 -4.78
C SER A 64 6.40 10.53 -4.79
N GLY A 65 6.03 9.60 -3.89
CA GLY A 65 4.69 9.03 -3.82
C GLY A 65 4.47 7.86 -4.78
N GLN A 66 5.50 7.41 -5.48
CA GLN A 66 5.42 6.21 -6.31
C GLN A 66 5.38 4.96 -5.43
N ILE A 67 4.61 3.97 -5.89
CA ILE A 67 4.42 2.71 -5.18
C ILE A 67 5.16 1.60 -5.91
N ARG A 68 6.05 0.91 -5.21
CA ARG A 68 6.62 -0.37 -5.64
C ARG A 68 5.96 -1.51 -4.87
N SER A 69 5.49 -2.54 -5.57
CA SER A 69 4.94 -3.75 -4.96
C SER A 69 5.95 -4.90 -5.07
N THR A 70 6.36 -5.44 -3.94
CA THR A 70 7.18 -6.65 -3.86
C THR A 70 6.30 -7.80 -3.41
N LYS A 71 6.41 -8.95 -4.09
CA LYS A 71 5.67 -10.18 -3.79
C LYS A 71 6.58 -11.16 -3.05
N GLU A 72 6.10 -11.73 -1.97
CA GLU A 72 6.87 -12.66 -1.12
C GLU A 72 6.04 -13.91 -0.81
N ALA A 73 6.71 -15.05 -0.65
CA ALA A 73 6.05 -16.26 -0.20
C ALA A 73 5.58 -16.11 1.26
N CYS A 74 4.47 -16.76 1.57
CA CYS A 74 4.12 -17.06 2.95
C CYS A 74 5.07 -18.15 3.51
N PRO A 75 5.35 -18.13 4.82
CA PRO A 75 6.25 -19.09 5.47
C PRO A 75 5.77 -20.54 5.35
#